data_AF-A0A1D9LHN3-F1
#
_entry.id   AF-A0A1D9LHN3-F1
#
_cell.length_a   1.000
_cell.length_b   1.000
_cell.length_c   1.000
_cell.angle_alpha   90.00
_cell.angle_beta   90.00
_cell.angle_gamma   90.00
#
_symmetry.space_group_name_H-M   'P 1'
#
loop_
_entity.id
_entity.type
_entity.pdbx_description
1 polymer ?
#
loop_
_entity_poly.entity_id
_entity_poly.type
_entity_poly.pdbx_seq_one_letter_code
_entity_poly.pdbx_strand_id
1 'polypeptide(L)'
;MDDGAFDGETSEPEAGIKNDWWNPHWIPFTHNGGGDHLCLDLDPAASGTVGQVITMWHETGDRERVAASFEAYFADFVSGVLDGCYAYSEEYGGLVDAADVA
;
A
#
# COMPACT_ATOMS: atom_id res chain seq x y z
N MET A 1 -18.56 -2.22 -0.91
CA MET A 1 -18.07 -1.28 -1.94
C MET A 1 -17.78 -2.07 -3.21
N ASP A 2 -18.77 -2.83 -3.67
CA ASP A 2 -18.71 -3.59 -4.93
C ASP A 2 -20.13 -3.58 -5.52
N ASP A 3 -20.59 -2.37 -5.79
CA ASP A 3 -21.86 -2.04 -6.44
C ASP A 3 -21.64 -1.55 -7.88
N GLY A 4 -20.45 -1.84 -8.45
CA GLY A 4 -20.04 -1.39 -9.78
C GLY A 4 -19.64 0.09 -9.84
N ALA A 5 -19.40 0.74 -8.69
CA ALA A 5 -19.04 2.17 -8.63
C ALA A 5 -17.80 2.55 -9.46
N PHE A 6 -16.96 1.58 -9.81
CA PHE A 6 -15.71 1.78 -10.56
C PHE A 6 -15.66 0.97 -11.87
N ASP A 7 -16.81 0.49 -12.35
CA ASP A 7 -16.87 -0.28 -13.58
C ASP A 7 -16.36 0.54 -14.78
N GLY A 8 -15.29 0.06 -15.40
CA GLY A 8 -14.65 0.71 -16.54
C GLY A 8 -13.59 1.74 -16.19
N GLU A 9 -13.39 2.04 -14.90
CA GLU A 9 -12.29 2.88 -14.43
C GLU A 9 -10.98 2.06 -14.36
N THR A 10 -9.88 2.66 -14.79
CA THR A 10 -8.57 2.01 -14.92
C THR A 10 -7.51 2.77 -14.14
N SER A 11 -6.42 2.09 -13.82
CA SER A 11 -5.27 2.61 -13.09
C SER A 11 -4.03 2.76 -14.01
N GLU A 12 -2.90 3.16 -13.44
CA GLU A 12 -1.57 3.20 -14.07
C GLU A 12 -0.63 2.25 -13.30
N PRO A 13 -0.81 0.91 -13.44
CA PRO A 13 -0.13 -0.04 -12.58
C PRO A 13 1.29 -0.37 -13.04
N GLU A 14 2.17 -0.58 -12.09
CA GLU A 14 3.42 -1.30 -12.31
C GLU A 14 3.19 -2.76 -12.74
N ALA A 15 4.21 -3.35 -13.35
CA ALA A 15 4.16 -4.73 -13.81
C ALA A 15 3.87 -5.71 -12.64
N GLY A 16 2.79 -6.49 -12.80
CA GLY A 16 2.34 -7.47 -11.81
C GLY A 16 1.12 -7.02 -11.01
N ILE A 17 0.64 -5.80 -11.20
CA ILE A 17 -0.59 -5.29 -10.61
C ILE A 17 -1.66 -5.20 -11.69
N LYS A 18 -2.92 -5.51 -11.36
CA LYS A 18 -4.03 -5.41 -12.31
C LYS A 18 -4.36 -3.94 -12.61
N ASN A 19 -4.87 -3.70 -13.81
CA ASN A 19 -5.32 -2.38 -14.26
C ASN A 19 -6.76 -2.11 -13.80
N ASP A 20 -6.97 -2.19 -12.49
CA ASP A 20 -8.27 -1.95 -11.85
C ASP A 20 -8.16 -0.63 -11.07
N TRP A 21 -9.17 0.24 -11.15
CA TRP A 21 -9.22 1.38 -10.23
C TRP A 21 -9.29 0.91 -8.77
N TRP A 22 -10.13 -0.09 -8.51
CA TRP A 22 -10.28 -0.80 -7.25
C TRP A 22 -10.54 -2.30 -7.50
N ASN A 23 -9.96 -3.15 -6.66
CA ASN A 23 -10.20 -4.59 -6.68
C ASN A 23 -10.58 -5.07 -5.26
N PRO A 24 -11.70 -5.79 -5.05
CA PRO A 24 -12.09 -6.30 -3.74
C PRO A 24 -11.08 -7.24 -3.07
N HIS A 25 -10.13 -7.78 -3.83
CA HIS A 25 -9.04 -8.63 -3.32
C HIS A 25 -7.77 -7.84 -2.95
N TRP A 26 -7.79 -6.51 -3.05
CA TRP A 26 -6.76 -5.63 -2.49
C TRP A 26 -7.15 -5.28 -1.06
N ILE A 27 -6.54 -5.96 -0.08
CA ILE A 27 -6.93 -5.85 1.32
C ILE A 27 -6.13 -4.72 1.99
N PRO A 28 -6.73 -3.56 2.31
CA PRO A 28 -6.02 -2.45 2.94
C PRO A 28 -5.60 -2.84 4.36
N PHE A 29 -4.35 -2.54 4.71
CA PHE A 29 -3.82 -2.79 6.06
C PHE A 29 -3.15 -1.56 6.70
N THR A 30 -3.08 -0.44 5.98
CA THR A 30 -2.72 0.89 6.52
C THR A 30 -3.82 1.89 6.21
N HIS A 31 -3.79 3.08 6.80
CA HIS A 31 -4.67 4.21 6.48
C HIS A 31 -3.98 5.51 6.86
N ASN A 32 -3.99 6.50 5.98
CA ASN A 32 -3.44 7.84 6.24
C ASN A 32 -4.48 8.89 6.68
N GLY A 33 -5.75 8.51 6.88
CA GLY A 33 -6.85 9.44 7.15
C GLY A 33 -7.52 10.05 5.91
N GLY A 34 -6.86 10.01 4.74
CA GLY A 34 -7.34 10.57 3.47
C GLY A 34 -8.08 9.57 2.57
N GLY A 35 -7.77 8.28 2.71
CA GLY A 35 -8.30 7.23 1.82
C GLY A 35 -7.23 6.50 1.03
N ASP A 36 -5.95 6.80 1.32
CA ASP A 36 -4.83 6.07 0.76
C ASP A 36 -4.44 4.90 1.65
N HIS A 37 -4.04 3.83 0.98
CA HIS A 37 -3.77 2.56 1.61
C HIS A 37 -2.54 1.88 0.99
N LEU A 38 -1.82 1.15 1.84
CA LEU A 38 -1.11 -0.03 1.40
C LEU A 38 -2.07 -1.20 1.44
N CYS A 39 -2.08 -1.97 0.37
CA CYS A 39 -2.94 -3.13 0.20
C CYS A 39 -2.12 -4.40 0.06
N LEU A 40 -2.62 -5.47 0.65
CA LEU A 40 -2.20 -6.83 0.33
C LEU A 40 -2.93 -7.26 -0.94
N ASP A 41 -2.20 -7.48 -2.02
CA ASP A 41 -2.77 -7.87 -3.31
C ASP A 41 -2.95 -9.38 -3.41
N LEU A 42 -4.20 -9.85 -3.28
CA LEU A 42 -4.57 -11.26 -3.38
C LEU A 42 -5.04 -11.67 -4.78
N ASP A 43 -5.02 -10.75 -5.75
CA ASP A 43 -5.46 -10.98 -7.12
C ASP A 43 -4.55 -10.26 -8.14
N PRO A 44 -3.24 -10.56 -8.14
CA PRO A 44 -2.27 -9.87 -8.97
C PRO A 44 -2.46 -10.19 -10.46
N ALA A 45 -1.82 -9.40 -11.32
CA ALA A 45 -1.69 -9.74 -12.74
C ALA A 45 -0.76 -10.96 -12.92
N ALA A 46 -0.72 -11.52 -14.14
CA ALA A 46 0.03 -12.75 -14.43
C ALA A 46 1.53 -12.69 -14.09
N SER A 47 2.13 -11.50 -14.10
CA SER A 47 3.54 -11.29 -13.73
C SER A 47 3.76 -10.89 -12.27
N GLY A 48 2.69 -10.83 -11.46
CA GLY A 48 2.75 -10.46 -10.04
C GLY A 48 2.83 -11.67 -9.10
N THR A 49 2.83 -11.39 -7.80
CA THR A 49 2.88 -12.41 -6.75
C THR A 49 1.71 -12.25 -5.80
N VAL A 50 0.98 -13.33 -5.50
CA VAL A 50 -0.12 -13.30 -4.53
C VAL A 50 0.46 -12.94 -3.16
N GLY A 51 -0.08 -11.89 -2.54
CA GLY A 51 0.39 -11.37 -1.27
C GLY A 51 1.50 -10.31 -1.39
N GLN A 52 1.79 -9.80 -2.59
CA GLN A 52 2.61 -8.59 -2.74
C GLN A 52 1.93 -7.39 -2.07
N VAL A 53 2.73 -6.42 -1.63
CA VAL A 53 2.23 -5.17 -1.05
C VAL A 53 2.25 -4.09 -2.12
N ILE A 54 1.11 -3.42 -2.31
CA ILE A 54 0.93 -2.38 -3.32
C ILE A 54 0.39 -1.08 -2.71
N THR A 55 0.57 0.02 -3.40
CA THR A 55 -0.12 1.29 -3.11
C THR A 55 -1.52 1.30 -3.72
N MET A 56 -2.48 1.90 -3.02
CA MET A 56 -3.79 2.28 -3.53
C MET A 56 -4.03 3.74 -3.16
N TRP A 57 -4.01 4.60 -4.17
CA TRP A 57 -4.28 6.02 -4.06
C TRP A 57 -5.71 6.30 -4.47
N HIS A 58 -6.40 7.13 -3.68
CA HIS A 58 -7.82 7.38 -3.92
C HIS A 58 -8.06 8.46 -4.99
N GLU A 59 -7.11 9.35 -5.23
CA GLU A 59 -7.21 10.37 -6.28
C GLU A 59 -6.46 10.02 -7.57
N THR A 60 -5.44 9.17 -7.51
CA THR A 60 -4.60 8.86 -8.67
C THR A 60 -4.64 7.40 -9.05
N GLY A 61 -4.36 7.15 -10.33
CA GLY A 61 -4.30 5.81 -10.90
C GLY A 61 -3.01 5.06 -10.56
N ASP A 62 -1.98 5.70 -10.01
CA ASP A 62 -0.69 5.03 -9.81
C ASP A 62 -0.86 3.80 -8.90
N ARG A 63 -0.30 2.65 -9.31
CA ARG A 63 -0.21 1.46 -8.45
C ARG A 63 1.21 0.95 -8.47
N GLU A 64 1.88 1.04 -7.34
CA GLU A 64 3.29 0.70 -7.20
C GLU A 64 3.44 -0.53 -6.31
N ARG A 65 4.40 -1.40 -6.62
CA ARG A 65 4.72 -2.54 -5.76
C ARG A 65 5.73 -2.11 -4.71
N VAL A 66 5.28 -2.01 -3.46
CA VAL A 66 6.10 -1.68 -2.29
C VAL A 66 6.96 -2.88 -1.86
N ALA A 67 6.42 -4.09 -1.91
CA ALA A 67 7.16 -5.30 -1.56
C ALA A 67 6.64 -6.54 -2.29
N ALA A 68 7.51 -7.52 -2.50
CA ALA A 68 7.14 -8.80 -3.13
C ALA A 68 6.27 -9.70 -2.24
N SER A 69 6.23 -9.46 -0.93
CA SER A 69 5.38 -10.16 0.03
C SER A 69 5.12 -9.29 1.26
N PHE A 70 4.06 -9.59 2.01
CA PHE A 70 3.82 -8.98 3.32
C PHE A 70 4.94 -9.26 4.32
N GLU A 71 5.55 -10.46 4.28
CA GLU A 71 6.68 -10.82 5.14
C GLU A 71 7.87 -9.90 4.89
N ALA A 72 8.23 -9.68 3.62
CA ALA A 72 9.32 -8.78 3.26
C ALA A 72 9.04 -7.34 3.72
N TYR A 73 7.85 -6.82 3.44
CA TYR A 73 7.44 -5.49 3.91
C TYR A 73 7.55 -5.35 5.43
N PHE A 74 7.03 -6.32 6.18
CA PHE A 74 7.01 -6.25 7.64
C PHE A 74 8.40 -6.41 8.23
N ALA A 75 9.25 -7.25 7.64
CA ALA A 75 10.65 -7.38 8.05
C ALA A 75 11.42 -6.05 7.86
N ASP A 76 11.23 -5.38 6.72
CA ASP A 76 11.85 -4.09 6.45
C ASP A 76 11.36 -3.00 7.42
N PHE A 77 10.05 -2.96 7.69
CA PHE A 77 9.47 -2.06 8.69
C PHE A 77 10.08 -2.28 10.08
N VAL A 78 10.14 -3.54 10.54
CA VAL A 78 10.73 -3.89 11.84
C VAL A 78 12.20 -3.51 11.90
N SER A 79 12.98 -3.75 10.83
CA SER A 79 14.38 -3.31 10.77
C SER A 79 14.48 -1.80 10.92
N GLY A 80 13.69 -1.03 10.17
CA GLY A 80 13.68 0.43 10.25
C GLY A 80 13.32 0.95 11.65
N VAL A 81 12.42 0.29 12.36
CA VAL A 81 12.10 0.63 13.77
C VAL A 81 13.32 0.39 14.67
N LEU A 82 13.98 -0.76 14.53
CA LEU A 82 15.15 -1.13 15.35
C LEU A 82 16.38 -0.28 15.05
N ASP A 83 16.54 0.15 13.80
CA ASP A 83 17.66 0.96 13.32
C ASP A 83 17.45 2.47 13.58
N GLY A 84 16.30 2.87 14.13
CA GLY A 84 15.99 4.25 14.47
C GLY A 84 15.60 5.12 13.27
N CYS A 85 15.15 4.51 12.17
CA CYS A 85 14.60 5.23 11.02
C CYS A 85 13.23 5.85 11.31
N TYR A 86 12.55 5.42 12.38
CA TYR A 86 11.27 5.97 12.80
C TYR A 86 11.34 6.59 14.19
N ALA A 87 10.59 7.67 14.40
CA ALA A 87 10.40 8.32 15.69
C ALA A 87 8.90 8.42 16.01
N TYR A 88 8.55 8.41 17.30
CA TYR A 88 7.17 8.63 17.73
C TYR A 88 6.82 10.12 17.63
N SER A 89 5.73 10.43 16.93
CA SER A 89 5.14 11.77 16.88
C SER A 89 3.89 11.83 17.75
N GLU A 90 3.86 12.75 18.70
CA GLU A 90 2.64 13.05 19.48
C GLU A 90 1.55 13.70 18.62
N GLU A 91 1.95 14.50 17.63
CA GLU A 91 1.01 15.17 16.70
C GLU A 91 0.20 14.16 15.90
N TYR A 92 0.87 13.13 15.37
CA TYR A 92 0.24 12.09 14.56
C TYR A 92 -0.19 10.87 15.38
N GLY A 93 0.19 10.79 16.66
CA GLY A 93 -0.14 9.67 17.55
C GLY A 93 0.46 8.33 17.11
N GLY A 94 1.63 8.35 16.45
CA GLY A 94 2.20 7.17 15.80
C GLY A 94 3.66 7.34 15.39
N LEU A 95 4.21 6.30 14.78
CA LEU A 95 5.57 6.33 14.22
C LEU A 95 5.56 7.09 12.88
N VAL A 96 6.52 7.99 12.73
CA VAL A 96 6.82 8.74 11.50
C VAL A 96 8.29 8.57 11.14
N ASP A 97 8.70 8.99 9.94
CA ASP A 97 10.11 9.03 9.59
C ASP A 97 10.87 9.93 10.58
N ALA A 98 11.99 9.44 11.11
CA ALA A 98 12.78 10.20 12.07
C ALA A 98 13.31 11.52 11.49
N ALA A 99 13.45 11.62 10.16
CA ALA A 99 13.84 12.85 9.49
C ALA A 99 12.76 13.95 9.54
N ASP A 100 11.48 13.57 9.72
CA ASP A 100 10.36 14.51 9.74
C ASP A 100 10.09 15.12 11.12
N VAL A 101 10.80 14.67 12.16
CA VAL A 101 10.65 15.14 13.55
C VAL A 101 11.74 16.16 13.95
N ALA A 102 12.64 16.51 13.03
CA ALA A 102 13.79 17.39 13.28
C ALA A 102 13.46 18.90 13.32
#